data_AF-A0AA97HNS7-F1
#
_entry.id   AF-A0AA97HNS7-F1
#
_cell.length_a   1.000
_cell.length_b   1.000
_cell.length_c   1.000
_cell.angle_alpha   90.00
_cell.angle_beta   90.00
_cell.angle_gamma   90.00
#
_symmetry.space_group_name_H-M   'P 1'
#
loop_
_entity.id
_entity.type
_entity.pdbx_description
1 polymer ?
#
loop_
_entity_poly.entity_id
_entity_poly.type
_entity_poly.pdbx_seq_one_letter_code
_entity_poly.pdbx_strand_id
1 'polypeptide(L)'
;MRLPIGKLIVSLGVVLAVGTLPAQAQVSERQVAALVEALRQAAPQTGRADDGLYSDWQIMPGNIPRWSRSCIGRELSPTEFEASPDVARSVVTCVMRDVLKEEYGASNNNEILAVRRSAAWWMRGDPSQYNSSEIAEYIQRVVTAYQGQQGTAAAATAPQSSPPSVQQPPQSSEFDRYMAAGYEATEQRDYATALLYFQRALDERPNNSYAQQAIQNVEQYRTRTPEDTSVSQPEPNSQ
;
A
#
# COMPACT_ATOMS: atom_id res chain seq x y z
N MET A 1 -86.87 -7.47 -4.87
CA MET A 1 -86.70 -8.85 -5.39
C MET A 1 -85.36 -9.37 -4.86
N ARG A 2 -85.38 -10.46 -4.08
CA ARG A 2 -84.18 -11.14 -3.54
C ARG A 2 -83.65 -12.13 -4.59
N LEU A 3 -82.34 -12.22 -4.80
CA LEU A 3 -81.48 -13.39 -4.51
C LEU A 3 -80.04 -13.23 -5.07
N PRO A 4 -79.04 -13.94 -4.51
CA PRO A 4 -77.62 -13.60 -4.54
C PRO A 4 -76.72 -14.69 -5.20
N ILE A 5 -75.40 -14.51 -5.07
CA ILE A 5 -74.31 -15.50 -5.14
C ILE A 5 -73.63 -15.66 -6.50
N GLY A 6 -72.31 -15.43 -6.49
CA GLY A 6 -71.38 -15.85 -7.53
C GLY A 6 -69.94 -15.46 -7.17
N LYS A 7 -69.34 -16.13 -6.17
CA LYS A 7 -67.91 -16.02 -5.87
C LYS A 7 -67.11 -16.56 -7.06
N LEU A 8 -66.24 -15.74 -7.64
CA LEU A 8 -65.10 -16.17 -8.43
C LEU A 8 -63.86 -15.48 -7.86
N ILE A 9 -63.20 -16.16 -6.94
CA ILE A 9 -61.83 -15.82 -6.53
C ILE A 9 -60.96 -16.31 -7.68
N VAL A 10 -60.60 -15.40 -8.59
CA VAL A 10 -59.50 -15.65 -9.52
C VAL A 10 -58.23 -15.43 -8.73
N SER A 11 -57.65 -16.52 -8.26
CA SER A 11 -56.33 -16.58 -7.68
C SER A 11 -55.32 -16.12 -8.73
N LEU A 12 -54.93 -14.85 -8.68
CA LEU A 12 -53.80 -14.35 -9.47
C LEU A 12 -52.53 -14.96 -8.87
N GLY A 13 -52.06 -16.04 -9.48
CA GLY A 13 -50.80 -16.68 -9.11
C GLY A 13 -49.66 -15.69 -9.29
N VAL A 14 -49.12 -15.20 -8.18
CA VAL A 14 -47.81 -14.53 -8.15
C VAL A 14 -46.77 -15.61 -8.40
N VAL A 15 -46.33 -15.75 -9.64
CA VAL A 15 -45.13 -16.51 -9.97
C VAL A 15 -43.95 -15.66 -9.50
N LEU A 16 -43.43 -15.95 -8.31
CA LEU A 16 -42.11 -15.48 -7.87
C LEU A 16 -41.07 -16.17 -8.76
N ALA A 17 -40.76 -15.56 -9.90
CA ALA A 17 -39.54 -15.87 -10.63
C ALA A 17 -38.36 -15.43 -9.75
N VAL A 18 -37.83 -16.35 -8.95
CA VAL A 18 -36.53 -16.19 -8.29
C VAL A 18 -35.49 -16.27 -9.41
N GLY A 19 -35.27 -15.14 -10.08
CA GLY A 19 -34.13 -14.99 -10.97
C GLY A 19 -32.88 -15.11 -10.13
N THR A 20 -32.04 -16.12 -10.40
CA THR A 20 -30.68 -16.14 -9.89
C THR A 20 -29.95 -14.99 -10.55
N LEU A 21 -29.89 -13.84 -9.88
CA LEU A 21 -29.01 -12.76 -10.30
C LEU A 21 -27.60 -13.36 -10.40
N PRO A 22 -26.90 -13.21 -11.53
CA PRO A 22 -25.55 -13.72 -11.65
C PRO A 22 -24.70 -13.05 -10.56
N ALA A 23 -24.04 -13.86 -9.73
CA ALA A 23 -23.01 -13.36 -8.84
C ALA A 23 -21.95 -12.72 -9.72
N GLN A 24 -21.95 -11.39 -9.81
CA GLN A 24 -20.91 -10.67 -10.54
C GLN A 24 -19.57 -11.05 -9.91
N ALA A 25 -18.60 -11.43 -10.72
CA ALA A 25 -17.26 -11.74 -10.24
C ALA A 25 -16.70 -10.48 -9.55
N GLN A 26 -16.69 -10.49 -8.22
CA GLN A 26 -16.16 -9.38 -7.43
C GLN A 26 -14.64 -9.54 -7.32
N VAL A 27 -13.93 -8.42 -7.40
CA VAL A 27 -12.49 -8.37 -7.07
C VAL A 27 -12.31 -8.84 -5.63
N SER A 28 -11.45 -9.84 -5.44
CA SER A 28 -11.11 -10.40 -4.13
C SER A 28 -10.04 -9.59 -3.42
N GLU A 29 -9.99 -9.65 -2.10
CA GLU A 29 -8.93 -9.03 -1.29
C GLU A 29 -7.52 -9.52 -1.67
N ARG A 30 -7.40 -10.77 -2.18
CA ARG A 30 -6.12 -11.27 -2.71
C ARG A 30 -5.68 -10.54 -3.97
N GLN A 31 -6.60 -10.27 -4.90
CA GLN A 31 -6.29 -9.51 -6.12
C GLN A 31 -5.90 -8.07 -5.78
N VAL A 32 -6.60 -7.43 -4.83
CA VAL A 32 -6.22 -6.10 -4.34
C VAL A 32 -4.82 -6.11 -3.70
N ALA A 33 -4.57 -7.04 -2.78
CA ALA A 33 -3.27 -7.15 -2.10
C ALA A 33 -2.12 -7.42 -3.07
N ALA A 34 -2.34 -8.27 -4.08
CA ALA A 34 -1.36 -8.53 -5.13
C ALA A 34 -1.10 -7.28 -5.98
N LEU A 35 -2.14 -6.53 -6.37
CA LEU A 35 -1.95 -5.28 -7.12
C LEU A 35 -1.15 -4.26 -6.32
N VAL A 36 -1.49 -4.06 -5.04
CA VAL A 36 -0.79 -3.14 -4.15
C VAL A 36 0.69 -3.50 -4.06
N GLU A 37 1.01 -4.78 -3.88
CA GLU A 37 2.40 -5.22 -3.81
C GLU A 37 3.13 -5.11 -5.16
N ALA A 38 2.44 -5.37 -6.27
CA ALA A 38 3.00 -5.19 -7.61
C ALA A 38 3.34 -3.72 -7.90
N LEU A 39 2.49 -2.76 -7.47
CA LEU A 39 2.77 -1.34 -7.58
C LEU A 39 4.01 -0.95 -6.75
N ARG A 40 4.14 -1.49 -5.53
CA ARG A 40 5.30 -1.28 -4.66
C ARG A 40 6.61 -1.75 -5.31
N GLN A 41 6.60 -2.93 -5.91
CA GLN A 41 7.78 -3.50 -6.57
C GLN A 41 8.14 -2.78 -7.87
N ALA A 42 7.14 -2.23 -8.57
CA ALA A 42 7.35 -1.51 -9.83
C ALA A 42 7.70 -0.03 -9.65
N ALA A 43 7.51 0.51 -8.43
CA ALA A 43 7.80 1.89 -8.06
C ALA A 43 9.26 2.22 -8.41
N PRO A 44 9.51 3.19 -9.31
CA PRO A 44 10.86 3.59 -9.69
C PRO A 44 11.69 4.01 -8.48
N GLN A 45 12.73 3.26 -8.12
CA GLN A 45 13.66 3.74 -7.10
C GLN A 45 14.46 4.92 -7.66
N THR A 46 14.04 6.14 -7.35
CA THR A 46 14.62 7.38 -7.92
C THR A 46 16.03 7.63 -7.41
N GLY A 47 16.43 6.97 -6.31
CA GLY A 47 17.78 7.08 -5.74
C GLY A 47 18.15 8.50 -5.30
N ARG A 48 17.15 9.39 -5.16
CA ARG A 48 17.33 10.78 -4.73
C ARG A 48 16.76 10.92 -3.33
N ALA A 49 17.57 11.41 -2.41
CA ALA A 49 17.05 11.99 -1.17
C ALA A 49 16.05 13.11 -1.56
N ASP A 50 14.87 13.08 -0.95
CA ASP A 50 13.79 14.06 -1.19
C ASP A 50 13.33 14.14 -2.66
N ASP A 51 13.03 13.00 -3.30
CA ASP A 51 12.38 12.97 -4.63
C ASP A 51 10.95 13.53 -4.64
N GLY A 52 10.47 13.99 -3.47
CA GLY A 52 9.16 14.58 -3.26
C GLY A 52 8.04 13.55 -3.22
N LEU A 53 8.36 12.26 -3.12
CA LEU A 53 7.42 11.15 -3.05
C LEU A 53 7.58 10.43 -1.69
N TYR A 54 6.49 9.81 -1.25
CA TYR A 54 6.39 9.24 0.09
C TYR A 54 5.94 7.79 0.07
N SER A 55 6.44 7.01 1.02
CA SER A 55 6.32 5.57 1.21
C SER A 55 6.92 4.74 0.07
N ASP A 56 6.98 3.42 0.28
CA ASP A 56 7.36 2.43 -0.72
C ASP A 56 6.59 2.53 -2.05
N TRP A 57 5.40 3.14 -2.04
CA TRP A 57 4.54 3.30 -3.20
C TRP A 57 4.75 4.61 -3.96
N GLN A 58 5.62 5.49 -3.47
CA GLN A 58 5.97 6.77 -4.09
C GLN A 58 4.75 7.68 -4.35
N ILE A 59 4.03 7.97 -3.27
CA ILE A 59 2.83 8.79 -3.28
C ILE A 59 3.20 10.27 -3.34
N MET A 60 2.55 11.02 -4.22
CA MET A 60 2.65 12.48 -4.21
C MET A 60 2.05 13.06 -2.91
N PRO A 61 2.71 14.05 -2.26
CA PRO A 61 2.28 14.58 -0.97
C PRO A 61 0.85 15.14 -0.99
N GLY A 62 0.43 15.73 -2.11
CA GLY A 62 -0.93 16.28 -2.26
C GLY A 62 -2.05 15.24 -2.17
N ASN A 63 -1.76 13.96 -2.42
CA ASN A 63 -2.76 12.89 -2.34
C ASN A 63 -2.98 12.40 -0.90
N ILE A 64 -1.94 12.46 -0.06
CA ILE A 64 -1.88 11.80 1.24
C ILE A 64 -2.99 12.26 2.19
N PRO A 65 -3.25 13.56 2.41
CA PRO A 65 -4.30 13.99 3.33
C PRO A 65 -5.69 13.50 2.88
N ARG A 66 -6.02 13.66 1.60
CA ARG A 66 -7.33 13.25 1.07
C ARG A 66 -7.53 11.74 1.16
N TRP A 67 -6.53 10.95 0.74
CA TRP A 67 -6.63 9.49 0.75
C TRP A 67 -6.73 8.94 2.17
N SER A 68 -5.89 9.41 3.08
CA SER A 68 -5.94 9.01 4.49
C SER A 68 -7.28 9.39 5.15
N ARG A 69 -7.82 10.59 4.91
CA ARG A 69 -9.14 10.98 5.42
C ARG A 69 -10.24 10.01 4.96
N SER A 70 -10.27 9.68 3.67
CA SER A 70 -11.28 8.77 3.12
C SER A 70 -11.13 7.33 3.64
N CYS A 71 -9.90 6.86 3.83
CA CYS A 71 -9.63 5.45 4.12
C CYS A 71 -9.56 5.11 5.61
N ILE A 72 -9.08 6.04 6.44
CA ILE A 72 -8.86 5.81 7.88
C ILE A 72 -9.48 6.90 8.77
N GLY A 73 -10.27 7.82 8.20
CA GLY A 73 -11.04 8.80 8.94
C GLY A 73 -10.26 10.01 9.47
N ARG A 74 -8.97 10.14 9.15
CA ARG A 74 -8.13 11.29 9.54
C ARG A 74 -7.12 11.63 8.46
N GLU A 75 -6.76 12.90 8.36
CA GLU A 75 -5.67 13.33 7.47
C GLU A 75 -4.32 12.99 8.10
N LEU A 76 -3.44 12.48 7.26
CA LEU A 76 -2.01 12.35 7.53
C LEU A 76 -1.25 13.45 6.79
N SER A 77 -0.24 14.01 7.43
CA SER A 77 0.84 14.71 6.75
C SER A 77 1.71 13.70 5.98
N PRO A 78 2.48 14.14 4.97
CA PRO A 78 3.40 13.27 4.26
C PRO A 78 4.44 12.61 5.19
N THR A 79 4.93 13.33 6.20
CA THR A 79 5.90 12.78 7.17
C THR A 79 5.29 11.73 8.09
N GLU A 80 4.04 11.90 8.53
CA GLU A 80 3.35 10.86 9.31
C GLU A 80 3.04 9.62 8.45
N PHE A 81 2.77 9.82 7.16
CA PHE A 81 2.53 8.74 6.22
C PHE A 81 3.80 7.92 5.95
N GLU A 82 4.93 8.60 5.74
CA GLU A 82 6.26 7.98 5.59
C GLU A 82 6.64 7.15 6.82
N ALA A 83 6.43 7.71 8.01
CA ALA A 83 6.83 7.09 9.27
C ALA A 83 6.02 5.84 9.64
N SER A 84 4.98 5.48 8.88
CA SER A 84 4.08 4.38 9.20
C SER A 84 3.81 3.49 7.98
N PRO A 85 4.73 2.58 7.62
CA PRO A 85 4.59 1.70 6.45
C PRO A 85 3.28 0.88 6.43
N ASP A 86 2.82 0.40 7.59
CA ASP A 86 1.56 -0.35 7.70
C ASP A 86 0.32 0.52 7.43
N VAL A 87 0.36 1.78 7.86
CA VAL A 87 -0.70 2.75 7.60
C VAL A 87 -0.68 3.16 6.13
N ALA A 88 0.51 3.39 5.56
CA ALA A 88 0.67 3.67 4.13
C ALA A 88 0.09 2.54 3.28
N ARG A 89 0.46 1.29 3.59
CA ARG A 89 -0.11 0.09 2.94
C ARG A 89 -1.63 0.03 3.06
N SER A 90 -2.18 0.30 4.25
CA SER A 90 -3.62 0.26 4.49
C SER A 90 -4.38 1.30 3.65
N VAL A 91 -3.85 2.52 3.57
CA VAL A 91 -4.42 3.60 2.74
C VAL A 91 -4.32 3.26 1.26
N VAL A 92 -3.16 2.81 0.77
CA VAL A 92 -2.98 2.42 -0.64
C VAL A 92 -3.90 1.23 -0.99
N THR A 93 -4.03 0.25 -0.10
CA THR A 93 -4.95 -0.89 -0.29
C THR A 93 -6.40 -0.43 -0.41
N CYS A 94 -6.83 0.51 0.44
CA CYS A 94 -8.15 1.10 0.37
C CYS A 94 -8.39 1.79 -0.99
N VAL A 95 -7.48 2.67 -1.42
CA VAL A 95 -7.59 3.39 -2.71
C VAL A 95 -7.60 2.41 -3.89
N MET A 96 -6.67 1.45 -3.90
CA MET A 96 -6.53 0.53 -5.02
C MET A 96 -7.64 -0.52 -5.08
N ARG A 97 -8.35 -0.79 -3.98
CA ARG A 97 -9.56 -1.62 -4.00
C ARG A 97 -10.62 -1.01 -4.89
N ASP A 98 -10.88 0.28 -4.72
CA ASP A 98 -11.92 0.98 -5.49
C ASP A 98 -11.53 1.09 -6.97
N VAL A 99 -10.28 1.48 -7.25
CA VAL A 99 -9.75 1.56 -8.62
C VAL A 99 -9.81 0.20 -9.31
N LEU A 100 -9.29 -0.87 -8.68
CA LEU A 100 -9.30 -2.20 -9.30
C LEU A 100 -10.72 -2.72 -9.51
N LYS A 101 -11.65 -2.45 -8.59
CA LYS A 101 -13.06 -2.83 -8.73
C LYS A 101 -13.71 -2.15 -9.93
N GLU A 102 -13.49 -0.85 -10.10
CA GLU A 102 -14.00 -0.08 -11.24
C GLU A 102 -13.41 -0.60 -12.56
N GLU A 103 -12.08 -0.75 -12.62
CA GLU A 103 -11.40 -1.19 -13.82
C GLU A 103 -11.68 -2.65 -14.18
N TYR A 104 -11.99 -3.50 -13.20
CA TYR A 104 -12.42 -4.88 -13.44
C TYR A 104 -13.76 -4.92 -14.17
N GLY A 105 -14.73 -4.12 -13.74
CA GLY A 105 -16.01 -3.95 -14.43
C GLY A 105 -15.83 -3.36 -15.83
N ALA A 106 -15.04 -2.29 -15.95
CA ALA A 106 -14.76 -1.63 -17.23
C ALA A 106 -14.01 -2.52 -18.24
N SER A 107 -13.32 -3.55 -17.74
CA SER A 107 -12.56 -4.51 -18.54
C SER A 107 -13.35 -5.75 -18.94
N ASN A 108 -14.68 -5.77 -18.77
CA ASN A 108 -15.51 -6.97 -18.95
C ASN A 108 -14.99 -8.17 -18.13
N ASN A 109 -14.59 -7.91 -16.87
CA ASN A 109 -14.00 -8.88 -15.94
C ASN A 109 -12.64 -9.46 -16.39
N ASN A 110 -11.96 -8.82 -17.34
CA ASN A 110 -10.59 -9.19 -17.68
C ASN A 110 -9.62 -8.64 -16.63
N GLU A 111 -9.15 -9.52 -15.75
CA GLU A 111 -8.28 -9.18 -14.63
C GLU A 111 -6.97 -8.50 -15.05
N ILE A 112 -6.28 -9.03 -16.05
CA ILE A 112 -4.99 -8.47 -16.48
C ILE A 112 -5.19 -7.11 -17.14
N LEU A 113 -6.27 -6.92 -17.90
CA LEU A 113 -6.62 -5.61 -18.44
C LEU A 113 -6.96 -4.62 -17.32
N ALA A 114 -7.68 -5.05 -16.28
CA ALA A 114 -7.98 -4.24 -15.11
C ALA A 114 -6.70 -3.82 -14.37
N VAL A 115 -5.76 -4.75 -14.16
CA VAL A 115 -4.44 -4.45 -13.56
C VAL A 115 -3.66 -3.43 -14.38
N ARG A 116 -3.64 -3.56 -15.71
CA ARG A 116 -2.98 -2.59 -16.60
C ARG A 116 -3.60 -1.19 -16.49
N ARG A 117 -4.92 -1.12 -16.44
CA ARG A 117 -5.68 0.14 -16.34
C ARG A 117 -5.50 0.78 -14.96
N SER A 118 -5.51 -0.01 -13.88
CA SER A 118 -5.18 0.46 -12.54
C SER A 118 -3.75 0.99 -12.44
N ALA A 119 -2.77 0.35 -13.10
CA ALA A 119 -1.39 0.84 -13.16
C ALA A 119 -1.27 2.14 -13.96
N ALA A 120 -2.06 2.31 -15.03
CA ALA A 120 -2.12 3.57 -15.77
C ALA A 120 -2.75 4.70 -14.94
N TRP A 121 -3.83 4.41 -14.21
CA TRP A 121 -4.42 5.33 -13.24
C TRP A 121 -3.41 5.73 -12.16
N TRP A 122 -2.61 4.78 -11.66
CA TRP A 122 -1.58 5.07 -10.68
C TRP A 122 -0.56 6.11 -11.17
N MET A 123 -0.10 5.95 -12.42
CA MET A 123 0.93 6.83 -12.99
C MET A 123 0.39 8.18 -13.47
N ARG A 124 -0.87 8.23 -13.93
CA ARG A 124 -1.38 9.38 -14.71
C ARG A 124 -2.74 9.91 -14.23
N GLY A 125 -3.38 9.24 -13.29
CA GLY A 125 -4.76 9.49 -12.90
C GLY A 125 -5.80 9.11 -13.98
N ASP A 126 -5.37 8.48 -15.08
CA ASP A 126 -6.23 8.12 -16.21
C ASP A 126 -6.01 6.65 -16.61
N PRO A 127 -7.01 5.78 -16.36
CA PRO A 127 -6.89 4.35 -16.63
C PRO A 127 -6.87 4.04 -18.14
N SER A 128 -7.36 4.94 -18.99
CA SER A 128 -7.40 4.74 -20.45
C SER A 128 -6.01 4.81 -21.10
N GLN A 129 -5.02 5.37 -20.39
CA GLN A 129 -3.65 5.51 -20.86
C GLN A 129 -2.83 4.21 -20.83
N TYR A 130 -3.46 3.06 -20.54
CA TYR A 130 -2.79 1.77 -20.37
C TYR A 130 -2.05 1.21 -21.60
N ASN A 131 -2.24 1.83 -22.76
CA ASN A 131 -1.53 1.54 -24.01
C ASN A 131 -0.56 2.66 -24.44
N SER A 132 -0.39 3.70 -23.62
CA SER A 132 0.57 4.77 -23.91
C SER A 132 2.01 4.26 -23.83
N SER A 133 2.84 4.64 -24.80
CA SER A 133 4.26 4.28 -24.83
C SER A 133 5.06 4.89 -23.67
N GLU A 134 4.63 6.05 -23.15
CA GLU A 134 5.33 6.78 -22.10
C GLU A 134 5.40 6.01 -20.77
N ILE A 135 4.38 5.21 -20.46
CA ILE A 135 4.27 4.44 -19.21
C ILE A 135 4.28 2.93 -19.44
N ALA A 136 4.54 2.49 -20.68
CA ALA A 136 4.47 1.08 -21.05
C ALA A 136 5.42 0.20 -20.23
N GLU A 137 6.65 0.68 -19.98
CA GLU A 137 7.63 -0.07 -19.17
C GLU A 137 7.14 -0.24 -17.73
N TYR A 138 6.62 0.83 -17.11
CA TYR A 138 6.08 0.76 -15.76
C TYR A 138 4.91 -0.24 -15.67
N ILE A 139 3.95 -0.13 -16.59
CA ILE A 139 2.80 -1.05 -16.65
C ILE A 139 3.26 -2.51 -16.80
N GLN A 140 4.27 -2.75 -17.64
CA GLN A 140 4.81 -4.09 -17.83
C GLN A 140 5.42 -4.63 -16.53
N ARG A 141 6.18 -3.82 -15.78
CA ARG A 141 6.74 -4.22 -14.47
C ARG A 141 5.64 -4.58 -13.47
N VAL A 142 4.57 -3.78 -13.40
CA VAL A 142 3.42 -4.07 -12.52
C VAL A 142 2.75 -5.39 -12.91
N VAL A 143 2.44 -5.61 -14.19
CA VAL A 143 1.80 -6.86 -14.64
C VAL A 143 2.68 -8.07 -14.37
N THR A 144 3.98 -7.98 -14.66
CA THR A 144 4.93 -9.06 -14.39
C THR A 144 4.97 -9.41 -12.90
N ALA A 145 5.07 -8.39 -12.02
CA ALA A 145 5.07 -8.60 -10.58
C ALA A 145 3.76 -9.24 -10.10
N TYR A 146 2.62 -8.71 -10.55
CA TYR A 146 1.29 -9.22 -10.21
C TYR A 146 1.10 -10.69 -10.57
N GLN A 147 1.49 -11.08 -11.79
CA GLN A 147 1.40 -12.46 -12.27
C GLN A 147 2.35 -13.40 -11.52
N GLY A 148 3.56 -12.94 -11.19
CA GLY A 148 4.53 -13.70 -10.41
C GLY A 148 4.01 -14.11 -9.01
N GLN A 149 3.16 -13.28 -8.42
CA GLN A 149 2.55 -13.56 -7.11
C GLN A 149 1.43 -14.62 -7.18
N GLN A 150 0.75 -14.75 -8.32
CA GLN A 150 -0.29 -15.78 -8.46
C GLN A 150 0.31 -17.19 -8.58
N GLY A 151 1.51 -17.32 -9.17
CA GLY A 151 2.24 -18.58 -9.25
C GLY A 151 2.69 -19.12 -7.88
N THR A 152 3.08 -18.23 -6.95
CA THR A 152 3.50 -18.61 -5.59
C THR A 152 2.30 -18.98 -4.70
N ALA A 153 1.16 -18.30 -4.85
CA ALA A 153 -0.07 -18.63 -4.13
C ALA A 153 -0.68 -19.97 -4.59
N ALA A 154 -0.63 -20.29 -5.89
CA ALA A 154 -1.08 -21.58 -6.41
C ALA A 154 -0.24 -22.76 -5.90
N ALA A 155 1.08 -22.58 -5.76
CA ALA A 155 1.99 -23.58 -5.22
C ALA A 155 1.76 -23.87 -3.71
N ALA A 156 1.26 -22.88 -2.96
CA ALA A 156 0.94 -23.02 -1.54
C ALA A 156 -0.37 -23.78 -1.24
N THR A 157 -1.13 -24.18 -2.27
CA THR A 157 -2.44 -24.85 -2.12
C THR A 157 -2.42 -26.35 -2.49
N ALA A 158 -1.24 -26.93 -2.74
CA ALA A 158 -1.11 -28.39 -2.90
C ALA A 158 -1.33 -29.10 -1.54
N PRO A 159 -2.05 -30.23 -1.47
CA PRO A 159 -2.33 -30.92 -0.21
C PRO A 159 -1.04 -31.53 0.35
N GLN A 160 -0.42 -30.85 1.30
CA GLN A 160 0.68 -31.39 2.10
C GLN A 160 0.11 -32.16 3.30
N SER A 161 0.10 -33.48 3.18
CA SER A 161 -0.19 -34.40 4.28
C SER A 161 0.99 -34.43 5.26
N SER A 162 0.98 -33.62 6.31
CA SER A 162 1.74 -33.80 7.56
C SER A 162 1.18 -32.88 8.65
N PRO A 163 1.12 -33.31 9.93
CA PRO A 163 0.55 -32.51 11.01
C PRO A 163 1.33 -31.20 11.23
N PRO A 164 0.66 -30.08 11.56
CA PRO A 164 1.32 -28.80 11.70
C PRO A 164 2.12 -28.78 13.01
N SER A 165 3.45 -28.72 12.88
CA SER A 165 4.29 -28.13 13.92
C SER A 165 3.79 -26.71 14.17
N VAL A 166 3.56 -26.36 15.43
CA VAL A 166 3.16 -25.00 15.85
C VAL A 166 4.18 -24.01 15.30
N GLN A 167 3.80 -23.29 14.25
CA GLN A 167 4.64 -22.26 13.65
C GLN A 167 4.62 -21.05 14.57
N GLN A 168 5.79 -20.78 15.17
CA GLN A 168 6.13 -19.51 15.81
C GLN A 168 5.72 -18.34 14.88
N PRO A 169 5.32 -17.16 15.41
CA PRO A 169 5.01 -15.98 14.59
C PRO A 169 6.13 -15.76 13.56
N PRO A 170 5.80 -15.25 12.36
CA PRO A 170 6.77 -15.11 11.27
C PRO A 170 8.03 -14.50 11.83
N GLN A 171 9.14 -15.25 11.78
CA GLN A 171 10.41 -14.78 12.32
C GLN A 171 10.75 -13.51 11.56
N SER A 172 10.63 -12.34 12.21
CA SER A 172 11.05 -11.07 11.63
C SER A 172 12.50 -11.27 11.17
N SER A 173 12.78 -11.01 9.90
CA SER A 173 14.13 -11.24 9.37
C SER A 173 15.13 -10.36 10.12
N GLU A 174 16.40 -10.76 10.19
CA GLU A 174 17.43 -9.94 10.84
C GLU A 174 17.46 -8.51 10.26
N PHE A 175 17.22 -8.37 8.96
CA PHE A 175 16.96 -7.09 8.30
C PHE A 175 15.83 -6.29 8.98
N ASP A 176 14.65 -6.89 9.17
CA ASP A 176 13.49 -6.19 9.76
C ASP A 176 13.77 -5.76 11.20
N ARG A 177 14.49 -6.60 11.96
CA ARG A 177 14.92 -6.29 13.33
C ARG A 177 15.88 -5.10 13.36
N TYR A 178 16.84 -5.06 12.46
CA TYR A 178 17.80 -3.98 12.36
C TYR A 178 17.16 -2.68 11.85
N MET A 179 16.26 -2.74 10.89
CA MET A 179 15.51 -1.55 10.46
C MET A 179 14.69 -0.97 11.62
N ALA A 180 13.93 -1.81 12.34
CA ALA A 180 13.12 -1.37 13.48
C ALA A 180 13.98 -0.73 14.58
N ALA A 181 15.08 -1.38 14.97
CA ALA A 181 16.00 -0.87 15.99
C ALA A 181 16.68 0.44 15.56
N GLY A 182 16.98 0.61 14.26
CA GLY A 182 17.52 1.84 13.71
C GLY A 182 16.54 3.01 13.79
N TYR A 183 15.26 2.77 13.49
CA TYR A 183 14.22 3.80 13.63
C TYR A 183 13.96 4.16 15.09
N GLU A 184 13.90 3.17 15.99
CA GLU A 184 13.76 3.40 17.43
C GLU A 184 14.90 4.27 17.99
N ALA A 185 16.15 3.96 17.61
CA ALA A 185 17.30 4.78 18.00
C ALA A 185 17.25 6.21 17.40
N THR A 186 16.71 6.35 16.17
CA THR A 186 16.52 7.66 15.53
C THR A 186 15.49 8.52 16.27
N GLU A 187 14.39 7.92 16.73
CA GLU A 187 13.38 8.60 17.56
C GLU A 187 13.96 9.08 18.90
N GLN A 188 14.86 8.29 19.48
CA GLN A 188 15.59 8.64 20.70
C GLN A 188 16.70 9.69 20.45
N ARG A 189 16.90 10.13 19.19
CA ARG A 189 18.01 10.98 18.73
C ARG A 189 19.40 10.38 18.96
N ASP A 190 19.46 9.06 19.20
CA ASP A 190 20.72 8.31 19.23
C ASP A 190 21.12 7.94 17.80
N TYR A 191 21.56 8.97 17.08
CA TYR A 191 21.94 8.86 15.67
C TYR A 191 23.14 7.93 15.45
N ALA A 192 24.02 7.76 16.44
CA ALA A 192 25.15 6.85 16.34
C ALA A 192 24.67 5.38 16.36
N THR A 193 23.78 5.04 17.29
CA THR A 193 23.19 3.70 17.37
C THR A 193 22.27 3.41 16.18
N ALA A 194 21.53 4.40 15.71
CA ALA A 194 20.69 4.26 14.52
C ALA A 194 21.50 3.90 13.26
N LEU A 195 22.63 4.59 13.02
CA LEU A 195 23.52 4.28 11.90
C LEU A 195 24.07 2.86 11.97
N LEU A 196 24.46 2.40 13.16
CA LEU A 196 24.94 1.03 13.34
C LEU A 196 23.88 0.01 12.93
N TYR A 197 22.63 0.21 13.34
CA TYR A 197 21.55 -0.70 13.00
C TYR A 197 21.22 -0.67 11.51
N PHE A 198 21.10 0.50 10.90
CA PHE A 198 20.84 0.58 9.46
C PHE A 198 21.99 0.02 8.62
N GLN A 199 23.25 0.17 9.06
CA GLN A 199 24.38 -0.49 8.41
C GLN A 199 24.29 -2.02 8.48
N ARG A 200 23.91 -2.57 9.63
CA ARG A 200 23.66 -4.02 9.76
C ARG A 200 22.51 -4.49 8.87
N ALA A 201 21.48 -3.67 8.71
CA ALA A 201 20.41 -3.95 7.75
C ALA A 201 20.93 -4.00 6.30
N LEU A 202 21.89 -3.13 5.93
CA LEU A 202 22.56 -3.22 4.63
C LEU A 202 23.47 -4.42 4.50
N ASP A 203 24.13 -4.86 5.55
CA ASP A 203 24.95 -6.07 5.49
C ASP A 203 24.09 -7.31 5.16
N GLU A 204 22.87 -7.36 5.70
CA GLU A 204 21.87 -8.40 5.37
C GLU A 204 21.29 -8.24 3.95
N ARG A 205 21.12 -7.01 3.48
CA ARG A 205 20.57 -6.69 2.14
C ARG A 205 21.33 -5.52 1.48
N PRO A 206 22.47 -5.79 0.82
CA PRO A 206 23.40 -4.74 0.36
C PRO A 206 22.83 -3.73 -0.63
N ASN A 207 21.80 -4.12 -1.39
CA ASN A 207 21.14 -3.29 -2.39
C ASN A 207 19.77 -2.76 -1.91
N ASN A 208 19.51 -2.79 -0.59
CA ASN A 208 18.25 -2.33 -0.06
C ASN A 208 18.22 -0.80 0.03
N SER A 209 17.37 -0.19 -0.80
CA SER A 209 17.21 1.27 -0.87
C SER A 209 16.73 1.88 0.46
N TYR A 210 15.92 1.17 1.25
CA TYR A 210 15.40 1.70 2.53
C TYR A 210 16.49 1.83 3.58
N ALA A 211 17.34 0.81 3.73
CA ALA A 211 18.46 0.86 4.66
C ALA A 211 19.51 1.91 4.23
N GLN A 212 19.79 2.03 2.92
CA GLN A 212 20.61 3.11 2.36
C GLN A 212 20.03 4.49 2.68
N GLN A 213 18.72 4.68 2.49
CA GLN A 213 18.06 5.95 2.76
C GLN A 213 18.05 6.29 4.26
N ALA A 214 17.80 5.30 5.12
CA ALA A 214 17.76 5.49 6.55
C ALA A 214 19.12 5.96 7.11
N ILE A 215 20.24 5.41 6.61
CA ILE A 215 21.59 5.89 6.92
C ILE A 215 21.74 7.38 6.54
N GLN A 216 21.41 7.73 5.30
CA GLN A 216 21.55 9.11 4.80
C GLN A 216 20.72 10.10 5.63
N ASN A 217 19.49 9.74 5.99
CA ASN A 217 18.61 10.58 6.82
C ASN A 217 19.22 10.85 8.20
N VAL A 218 19.76 9.81 8.85
CA VAL A 218 20.37 9.93 10.18
C VAL A 218 21.66 10.74 10.15
N GLU A 219 22.49 10.59 9.12
CA GLU A 219 23.69 11.42 8.92
C GLU A 219 23.33 12.90 8.81
N GLN A 220 22.22 13.23 8.14
CA GLN A 220 21.71 14.59 8.06
C GLN A 220 21.22 15.12 9.43
N TYR A 221 20.54 14.31 10.24
CA TYR A 221 20.10 14.75 11.58
C TYR A 221 21.27 14.98 12.54
N ARG A 222 22.31 14.15 12.45
CA ARG A 222 23.54 14.32 13.25
C ARG A 222 24.25 15.63 12.94
N THR A 223 24.26 16.05 11.67
CA THR A 223 24.90 17.32 11.24
C THR A 223 24.05 18.55 11.52
N ARG A 224 22.72 18.39 11.65
CA ARG A 224 21.78 19.47 11.97
C ARG A 224 21.58 19.70 13.47
N THR A 225 22.13 18.85 14.35
CA THR A 225 22.06 19.06 15.81
C THR A 225 23.11 20.10 16.19
N PRO A 226 22.73 21.35 16.49
CA PRO A 226 23.73 22.38 16.71
C PRO A 226 24.20 22.35 18.17
N GLU A 227 25.51 22.48 18.34
CA GLU A 227 26.20 23.18 19.43
C GLU A 227 25.72 24.67 19.60
N ASP A 228 24.49 25.01 19.23
CA ASP A 228 23.96 26.37 19.15
C ASP A 228 22.92 26.61 20.26
N THR A 229 23.33 26.31 21.50
CA THR A 229 22.63 26.78 22.71
C THR A 229 23.64 27.22 23.76
N SER A 230 24.73 27.86 23.31
CA SER A 230 25.84 28.29 24.16
C SER A 230 26.28 29.73 23.88
N VAL A 231 25.37 30.68 23.63
CA VAL A 231 25.60 32.08 24.05
C VAL A 231 24.27 32.75 24.35
N SER A 232 23.89 32.77 25.62
CA SER A 232 23.04 33.82 26.18
C SER A 232 23.42 33.95 27.65
N GLN A 233 24.57 34.59 27.89
CA GLN A 233 24.86 35.17 29.20
C GLN A 233 24.01 36.44 29.33
N PRO A 234 23.26 36.62 30.43
CA PRO A 234 22.61 37.89 30.72
C PRO A 234 23.68 38.87 31.22
N GLU A 235 23.87 39.99 30.52
CA GLU A 235 24.66 41.10 31.09
C GLU A 235 23.86 41.77 32.23
N PRO A 236 24.47 41.97 33.41
CA PRO A 236 23.88 42.74 34.48
C PRO A 236 24.13 44.23 34.27
N ASN A 237 23.09 45.01 34.54
CA ASN A 237 23.05 46.46 34.65
C ASN A 237 24.28 47.03 35.39
N SER A 238 24.95 48.07 34.85
CA SER A 238 25.70 49.06 35.64
C SER A 238 26.06 50.33 34.85
N GLN A 239 25.56 51.44 35.41
CA GLN A 239 25.89 52.87 35.25
C GLN A 239 25.23 53.64 34.10
#